data_AF-A0A653VDL8-F1
#
_entry.id   AF-A0A653VDL8-F1
#
_cell.length_a   1.000
_cell.length_b   1.000
_cell.length_c   1.000
_cell.angle_alpha   90.00
_cell.angle_beta   90.00
_cell.angle_gamma   90.00
#
_symmetry.space_group_name_H-M   'P 1'
#
loop_
_entity.id
_entity.type
_entity.pdbx_description
1 polymer ?
#
loop_
_entity_poly.entity_id
_entity_poly.type
_entity_poly.pdbx_seq_one_letter_code
_entity_poly.pdbx_strand_id
1 'polypeptide(L)'
;MPQTADTQTTTPPGLDKPHKAGDSQGFPGGRVSYLAPLPLPTGEPPHDYAHAIGEVNDTYLSFGTGLPPVFGWQLRLGGPFSVGIIMPGILFPLLIALLTPLIGGTLLDTWQMTVGMFEEGLKIGSMGTLAMLALALTIWWHNHIQHKTVIASRFNRQRREVCFVPEGHTEPIFVPWEQVSAWVIEARGVTQYGVQSQFAMGVGFHHAPSGQDYTLEFATSGLGMAIGNWEAIRAYMDHEIHSLKDIQDPFDLQGPDDPPHEGLHTFYNARERMRRRYREGEVGKWYVLGWYLYHLCTLWTLPFHLTEWDIGRVKRMHQRNVPEAMRAWSEPLPPEQWAKPSADLLRQRELLANLRQRHPQGSIFDLMAEVGRMTATDRKRASAANR
;
A
#
# COMPACT_ATOMS: atom_id res chain seq x y z
N MET A 1 -2.02 -2.99 34.12
CA MET A 1 -1.48 -4.24 33.56
C MET A 1 -1.90 -4.30 32.11
N PRO A 2 -0.98 -4.13 31.14
CA PRO A 2 -1.35 -4.18 29.75
C PRO A 2 -1.42 -5.65 29.32
N GLN A 3 -2.63 -6.11 29.01
CA GLN A 3 -2.81 -7.31 28.20
C GLN A 3 -2.27 -6.99 26.82
N THR A 4 -1.28 -7.77 26.42
CA THR A 4 -0.81 -7.93 25.05
C THR A 4 -2.02 -8.00 24.12
N ALA A 5 -2.10 -7.07 23.18
CA ALA A 5 -2.96 -7.27 22.02
C ALA A 5 -2.40 -8.50 21.31
N ASP A 6 -3.09 -9.62 21.46
CA ASP A 6 -2.94 -10.78 20.60
C ASP A 6 -3.26 -10.32 19.18
N THR A 7 -2.23 -9.85 18.48
CA THR A 7 -2.19 -9.96 17.04
C THR A 7 -2.40 -11.43 16.76
N GLN A 8 -3.57 -11.79 16.22
CA GLN A 8 -3.78 -13.11 15.65
C GLN A 8 -2.76 -13.25 14.52
N THR A 9 -1.57 -13.73 14.87
CA THR A 9 -0.58 -14.23 13.94
C THR A 9 -1.23 -15.44 13.30
N THR A 10 -1.87 -15.22 12.15
CA THR A 10 -1.88 -16.21 11.09
C THR A 10 -0.49 -16.80 11.07
N THR A 11 -0.37 -18.10 11.35
CA THR A 11 0.93 -18.77 11.45
C THR A 11 1.77 -18.30 10.26
N PRO A 12 2.90 -17.59 10.49
CA PRO A 12 3.71 -17.14 9.37
C PRO A 12 4.01 -18.36 8.52
N PRO A 13 4.03 -18.24 7.18
CA PRO A 13 4.54 -19.32 6.35
C PRO A 13 5.88 -19.72 6.97
N GLY A 14 6.01 -20.97 7.44
CA GLY A 14 7.26 -21.41 8.05
C GLY A 14 8.36 -21.24 7.01
N LEU A 15 9.20 -20.21 7.17
CA LEU A 15 10.34 -19.93 6.30
C LEU A 15 11.52 -20.84 6.66
N ASP A 16 11.39 -21.61 7.75
CA ASP A 16 12.25 -22.72 8.14
C ASP A 16 12.39 -23.77 7.02
N LYS A 17 11.34 -23.93 6.19
CA LYS A 17 11.35 -24.83 5.04
C LYS A 17 11.73 -24.07 3.76
N PRO A 18 12.61 -24.64 2.92
CA PRO A 18 12.98 -24.01 1.67
C PRO A 18 11.82 -24.08 0.67
N HIS A 19 11.17 -22.95 0.45
CA HIS A 19 10.17 -22.76 -0.62
C HIS A 19 10.85 -22.23 -1.88
N LYS A 20 10.19 -22.39 -3.03
CA LYS A 20 10.60 -21.88 -4.34
C LYS A 20 9.49 -21.05 -4.96
N ALA A 21 9.87 -20.15 -5.87
CA ALA A 21 8.90 -19.47 -6.72
C ALA A 21 7.99 -20.50 -7.43
N GLY A 22 6.68 -20.29 -7.32
CA GLY A 22 5.63 -21.19 -7.82
C GLY A 22 5.12 -22.22 -6.81
N ASP A 23 5.78 -22.41 -5.67
CA ASP A 23 5.26 -23.28 -4.61
C ASP A 23 3.96 -22.68 -4.03
N SER A 24 3.03 -23.55 -3.62
CA SER A 24 1.77 -23.15 -3.00
C SER A 24 1.45 -24.03 -1.80
N GLN A 25 1.05 -23.41 -0.69
CA GLN A 25 0.66 -24.09 0.54
C GLN A 25 -0.78 -23.72 0.91
N GLY A 26 -1.66 -24.71 0.95
CA GLY A 26 -3.04 -24.53 1.42
C GLY A 26 -3.12 -24.49 2.95
N PHE A 27 -4.06 -23.70 3.47
CA PHE A 27 -4.46 -23.70 4.87
C PHE A 27 -6.00 -23.64 4.98
N PRO A 28 -6.60 -23.94 6.14
CA PRO A 28 -8.05 -23.82 6.30
C PRO A 28 -8.53 -22.41 5.98
N GLY A 29 -9.32 -22.28 4.91
CA GLY A 29 -9.82 -20.99 4.46
C GLY A 29 -8.90 -20.23 3.50
N GLY A 30 -7.79 -20.79 3.00
CA GLY A 30 -6.95 -20.06 2.05
C GLY A 30 -5.75 -20.81 1.49
N ARG A 31 -4.90 -20.07 0.79
CA ARG A 31 -3.59 -20.53 0.30
C ARG A 31 -2.55 -19.43 0.38
N VAL A 32 -1.30 -19.83 0.51
CA VAL A 32 -0.10 -19.00 0.31
C VAL A 32 0.57 -19.45 -0.98
N SER A 33 0.96 -18.52 -1.84
CA SER A 33 1.70 -18.83 -3.09
C SER A 33 2.98 -18.00 -3.14
N TYR A 34 4.11 -18.67 -3.40
CA TYR A 34 5.43 -18.05 -3.35
C TYR A 34 5.85 -17.49 -4.70
N LEU A 35 6.42 -16.29 -4.69
CA LEU A 35 6.95 -15.56 -5.85
C LEU A 35 8.48 -15.47 -5.85
N ALA A 36 9.11 -15.68 -4.69
CA ALA A 36 10.56 -15.78 -4.50
C ALA A 36 10.85 -16.80 -3.38
N PRO A 37 12.06 -17.38 -3.28
CA PRO A 37 13.38 -16.92 -3.78
C PRO A 37 13.59 -17.06 -5.28
N LEU A 38 14.69 -16.49 -5.78
CA LEU A 38 15.02 -16.33 -7.21
C LEU A 38 13.89 -15.59 -7.95
N PRO A 39 13.79 -14.27 -7.78
CA PRO A 39 12.61 -13.49 -8.13
C PRO A 39 12.40 -13.44 -9.65
N LEU A 40 11.41 -14.21 -10.12
CA LEU A 40 11.02 -14.34 -11.52
C LEU A 40 9.95 -13.30 -11.90
N PRO A 41 9.97 -12.76 -13.14
CA PRO A 41 8.98 -11.80 -13.59
C PRO A 41 7.62 -12.48 -13.80
N THR A 42 6.61 -12.04 -13.06
CA THR A 42 5.24 -12.57 -13.18
C THR A 42 4.55 -12.11 -14.45
N GLY A 43 4.93 -10.93 -14.95
CA GLY A 43 4.32 -10.29 -16.12
C GLY A 43 3.07 -9.47 -15.81
N GLU A 44 2.67 -9.40 -14.54
CA GLU A 44 1.73 -8.38 -14.09
C GLU A 44 2.41 -7.00 -14.11
N PRO A 45 1.64 -5.92 -14.32
CA PRO A 45 2.22 -4.59 -14.36
C PRO A 45 2.62 -4.13 -12.94
N PRO A 46 3.79 -3.51 -12.78
CA PRO A 46 4.28 -3.09 -11.47
C PRO A 46 3.49 -1.89 -10.96
N HIS A 47 2.74 -2.09 -9.87
CA HIS A 47 1.93 -1.04 -9.25
C HIS A 47 1.99 -1.16 -7.73
N ASP A 48 1.92 -0.03 -7.02
CA ASP A 48 1.85 0.01 -5.56
C ASP A 48 0.67 0.85 -5.07
N TYR A 49 -0.54 0.33 -5.23
CA TYR A 49 -1.76 1.01 -4.77
C TYR A 49 -1.94 0.98 -3.25
N ALA A 50 -1.23 0.09 -2.55
CA ALA A 50 -1.23 0.06 -1.09
C ALA A 50 -0.34 1.14 -0.47
N HIS A 51 0.42 1.87 -1.30
CA HIS A 51 1.46 2.81 -0.86
C HIS A 51 2.42 2.17 0.15
N ALA A 52 2.77 0.90 -0.06
CA ALA A 52 3.70 0.18 0.81
C ALA A 52 5.16 0.61 0.56
N ILE A 53 5.44 1.15 -0.63
CA ILE A 53 6.72 1.69 -1.06
C ILE A 53 6.76 3.18 -0.72
N GLY A 54 7.83 3.60 -0.05
CA GLY A 54 7.99 4.97 0.45
C GLY A 54 8.87 5.85 -0.45
N GLU A 55 10.18 5.60 -0.43
CA GLU A 55 11.19 6.31 -1.21
C GLU A 55 11.71 5.39 -2.31
N VAL A 56 11.85 5.93 -3.52
CA VAL A 56 12.52 5.28 -4.66
C VAL A 56 13.57 6.24 -5.16
N ASN A 57 14.82 5.80 -5.22
CA ASN A 57 15.94 6.54 -5.79
C ASN A 57 16.85 5.60 -6.59
N ASP A 58 18.00 6.09 -7.03
CA ASP A 58 18.86 5.29 -7.91
C ASP A 58 19.64 4.15 -7.24
N THR A 59 19.62 4.10 -5.91
CA THR A 59 20.39 3.15 -5.11
C THR A 59 19.46 2.20 -4.37
N TYR A 60 18.48 2.73 -3.63
CA TYR A 60 17.55 1.95 -2.84
C TYR A 60 16.07 2.32 -3.01
N LEU A 61 15.23 1.34 -2.71
CA LEU A 61 13.78 1.47 -2.53
C LEU A 61 13.45 1.16 -1.07
N SER A 62 12.65 1.99 -0.41
CA SER A 62 12.18 1.73 0.96
C SER A 62 10.79 1.10 0.97
N PHE A 63 10.58 0.11 1.83
CA PHE A 63 9.36 -0.67 1.91
C PHE A 63 8.90 -0.83 3.37
N GLY A 64 7.58 -0.82 3.56
CA GLY A 64 6.95 -0.98 4.89
C GLY A 64 6.64 0.34 5.60
N THR A 65 7.07 1.48 5.05
CA THR A 65 6.70 2.80 5.57
C THR A 65 6.24 3.73 4.46
N GLY A 66 4.98 3.56 4.06
CA GLY A 66 4.30 4.46 3.13
C GLY A 66 4.25 5.91 3.64
N LEU A 67 4.15 6.85 2.70
CA LEU A 67 3.84 8.24 3.03
C LEU A 67 2.34 8.38 3.33
N PRO A 68 1.95 9.21 4.32
CA PRO A 68 0.53 9.35 4.66
C PRO A 68 -0.26 9.94 3.47
N PRO A 69 -1.34 9.29 3.02
CA PRO A 69 -2.16 9.78 1.91
C PRO A 69 -3.06 10.94 2.35
N VAL A 70 -3.48 11.78 1.40
CA VAL A 70 -4.41 12.90 1.63
C VAL A 70 -5.75 12.42 2.16
N PHE A 71 -6.22 11.27 1.68
CA PHE A 71 -7.48 10.69 2.11
C PHE A 71 -7.55 10.50 3.64
N GLY A 72 -6.42 10.17 4.28
CA GLY A 72 -6.34 10.01 5.74
C GLY A 72 -6.71 11.29 6.49
N TRP A 73 -6.25 12.46 6.03
CA TRP A 73 -6.60 13.75 6.61
C TRP A 73 -8.01 14.22 6.21
N GLN A 74 -8.46 13.91 4.97
CA GLN A 74 -9.84 14.18 4.55
C GLN A 74 -10.85 13.43 5.39
N LEU A 75 -10.62 12.15 5.71
CA LEU A 75 -11.50 11.39 6.57
C LEU A 75 -11.47 11.92 8.02
N ARG A 76 -10.27 12.21 8.53
CA ARG A 76 -10.06 12.66 9.92
C ARG A 76 -10.71 14.01 10.23
N LEU A 77 -10.67 14.95 9.28
CA LEU A 77 -11.24 16.28 9.45
C LEU A 77 -12.60 16.42 8.79
N GLY A 78 -12.70 15.99 7.54
CA GLY A 78 -13.91 16.09 6.74
C GLY A 78 -15.04 15.19 7.26
N GLY A 79 -14.72 14.02 7.82
CA GLY A 79 -15.72 13.14 8.44
C GLY A 79 -16.48 13.83 9.57
N PRO A 80 -15.79 14.25 10.67
CA PRO A 80 -16.43 15.00 11.75
C PRO A 80 -17.10 16.30 11.27
N PHE A 81 -16.45 17.07 10.40
CA PHE A 81 -17.01 18.32 9.89
C PHE A 81 -18.29 18.10 9.07
N SER A 82 -18.30 17.11 8.17
CA SER A 82 -19.46 16.80 7.35
C SER A 82 -20.62 16.30 8.19
N VAL A 83 -20.36 15.33 9.08
CA VAL A 83 -21.41 14.68 9.88
C VAL A 83 -21.95 15.60 10.96
N GLY A 84 -21.10 16.40 11.61
CA GLY A 84 -21.52 17.20 12.74
C GLY A 84 -21.85 18.65 12.42
N ILE A 85 -21.41 19.21 11.28
CA ILE A 85 -21.69 20.60 10.90
C ILE A 85 -22.53 20.69 9.62
N ILE A 86 -22.08 20.09 8.51
CA ILE A 86 -22.77 20.22 7.22
C ILE A 86 -24.12 19.51 7.21
N MET A 87 -24.17 18.27 7.71
CA MET A 87 -25.40 17.48 7.74
C MET A 87 -26.47 18.13 8.63
N PRO A 88 -26.19 18.52 9.88
CA PRO A 88 -27.21 19.12 10.76
C PRO A 88 -27.48 20.59 10.43
N GLY A 89 -26.51 21.32 9.86
CA GLY A 89 -26.66 22.72 9.50
C GLY A 89 -27.31 22.96 8.14
N ILE A 90 -27.22 22.01 7.20
CA ILE A 90 -27.70 22.19 5.83
C ILE A 90 -28.56 21.02 5.38
N LEU A 91 -28.05 19.78 5.37
CA LEU A 91 -28.77 18.68 4.74
C LEU A 91 -30.07 18.31 5.47
N PHE A 92 -30.02 18.13 6.79
CA PHE A 92 -31.20 17.75 7.56
C PHE A 92 -32.26 18.85 7.62
N PRO A 93 -31.93 20.14 7.82
CA PRO A 93 -32.90 21.22 7.68
C PRO A 93 -33.55 21.25 6.30
N LEU A 94 -32.78 21.09 5.21
CA LEU A 94 -33.33 21.02 3.86
C LEU A 94 -34.25 19.80 3.66
N LEU A 95 -33.88 18.64 4.22
CA LEU A 95 -34.69 17.44 4.16
C LEU A 95 -36.01 17.62 4.91
N ILE A 96 -35.97 18.21 6.11
CA ILE A 96 -37.18 18.53 6.90
C ILE A 96 -38.05 19.54 6.16
N ALA A 97 -37.45 20.61 5.61
CA ALA A 97 -38.17 21.61 4.84
C ALA A 97 -38.91 21.01 3.64
N LEU A 98 -38.34 19.97 3.03
CA LEU A 98 -38.97 19.23 1.92
C LEU A 98 -40.03 18.24 2.41
N LEU A 99 -39.74 17.46 3.46
CA LEU A 99 -40.60 16.36 3.91
C LEU A 99 -41.84 16.85 4.67
N THR A 100 -41.76 17.93 5.44
CA THR A 100 -42.89 18.41 6.26
C THR A 100 -44.14 18.72 5.43
N PRO A 101 -44.06 19.43 4.28
CA PRO A 101 -45.23 19.60 3.40
C PRO A 101 -45.73 18.28 2.78
N LEU A 102 -44.84 17.34 2.47
CA LEU A 102 -45.19 16.05 1.85
C LEU A 102 -46.03 15.15 2.77
N ILE A 103 -45.84 15.28 4.08
CA ILE A 103 -46.62 14.55 5.09
C ILE A 103 -47.85 15.34 5.58
N GLY A 104 -48.19 16.44 4.91
CA GLY A 104 -49.38 17.25 5.20
C GLY A 104 -49.17 18.38 6.22
N GLY A 105 -47.92 18.72 6.56
CA GLY A 105 -47.59 19.83 7.44
C GLY A 105 -47.81 21.20 6.78
N THR A 106 -48.12 22.21 7.59
CA THR A 106 -48.32 23.59 7.11
C THR A 106 -46.99 24.31 6.84
N LEU A 107 -47.04 25.48 6.21
CA LEU A 107 -45.85 26.35 6.04
C LEU A 107 -45.25 26.76 7.39
N LEU A 108 -46.07 26.99 8.40
CA LEU A 108 -45.61 27.34 9.74
C LEU A 108 -44.91 26.15 10.40
N ASP A 109 -45.47 24.94 10.28
CA ASP A 109 -44.84 23.71 10.80
C ASP A 109 -43.51 23.46 10.11
N THR A 110 -43.45 23.67 8.79
CA THR A 110 -42.23 23.54 7.99
C THR A 110 -41.14 24.49 8.50
N TRP A 111 -41.48 25.76 8.72
CA TRP A 111 -40.55 26.74 9.28
C TRP A 111 -40.06 26.34 10.68
N GLN A 112 -40.98 26.01 11.58
CA GLN A 112 -40.64 25.65 12.96
C GLN A 112 -39.78 24.39 13.04
N MET A 113 -40.11 23.34 12.30
CA MET A 113 -39.34 22.11 12.28
C MET A 113 -37.96 22.30 11.63
N THR A 114 -37.87 23.11 10.57
CA THR A 114 -36.60 23.39 9.90
C THR A 114 -35.65 24.17 10.81
N VAL A 115 -36.13 25.25 11.44
CA VAL A 115 -35.34 26.05 12.38
C VAL A 115 -34.97 25.23 13.62
N GLY A 116 -35.92 24.47 14.18
CA GLY A 116 -35.65 23.60 15.32
C GLY A 116 -34.60 22.53 15.01
N MET A 117 -34.67 21.91 13.83
CA MET A 117 -33.68 20.94 13.38
C MET A 117 -32.29 21.57 13.20
N PHE A 118 -32.23 22.79 12.66
CA PHE A 118 -31.00 23.54 12.52
C PHE A 118 -30.36 23.87 13.87
N GLU A 119 -31.13 24.42 14.81
CA GLU A 119 -30.63 24.86 16.11
C GLU A 119 -30.17 23.69 16.98
N GLU A 120 -31.03 22.68 17.17
CA GLU A 120 -30.69 21.52 17.99
C GLU A 120 -29.67 20.61 17.29
N GLY A 121 -29.79 20.46 15.97
CA GLY A 121 -28.86 19.72 15.15
C GLY A 121 -27.45 20.29 15.22
N LEU A 122 -27.27 21.61 15.16
CA LEU A 122 -25.95 22.22 15.30
C LEU A 122 -25.40 22.12 16.72
N LYS A 123 -26.23 22.24 17.77
CA LYS A 123 -25.77 22.07 19.16
C LYS A 123 -25.20 20.66 19.37
N ILE A 124 -25.98 19.63 19.05
CA ILE A 124 -25.58 18.23 19.20
C ILE A 124 -24.44 17.89 18.23
N GLY A 125 -24.55 18.34 16.98
CA GLY A 125 -23.57 18.09 15.93
C GLY A 125 -22.21 18.71 16.22
N SER A 126 -22.17 19.91 16.81
CA SER A 126 -20.91 20.56 17.22
C SER A 126 -20.23 19.78 18.35
N MET A 127 -20.98 19.32 19.36
CA MET A 127 -20.45 18.46 20.42
C MET A 127 -19.92 17.12 19.87
N GLY A 128 -20.69 16.48 18.99
CA GLY A 128 -20.28 15.26 18.30
C GLY A 128 -19.02 15.44 17.44
N THR A 129 -18.92 16.57 16.74
CA THR A 129 -17.73 16.93 15.93
C THR A 129 -16.48 16.95 16.79
N LEU A 130 -16.52 17.64 17.95
CA LEU A 130 -15.38 17.73 18.85
C LEU A 130 -14.98 16.35 19.40
N ALA A 131 -15.94 15.53 19.80
CA ALA A 131 -15.68 14.18 20.31
C ALA A 131 -15.07 13.26 19.22
N MET A 132 -15.64 13.26 18.02
CA MET A 132 -15.14 12.47 16.89
C MET A 132 -13.74 12.92 16.45
N LEU A 133 -13.51 14.25 16.40
CA LEU A 133 -12.21 14.80 16.06
C LEU A 133 -11.15 14.45 17.12
N ALA A 134 -11.49 14.56 18.41
CA ALA A 134 -10.59 14.17 19.50
C ALA A 134 -10.20 12.69 19.40
N LEU A 135 -11.18 11.81 19.14
CA LEU A 135 -10.91 10.38 18.92
C LEU A 135 -10.00 10.15 17.71
N ALA A 136 -10.30 10.77 16.57
CA ALA A 136 -9.54 10.57 15.34
C ALA A 136 -8.11 11.13 15.43
N LEU A 137 -7.91 12.23 16.16
CA LEU A 137 -6.59 12.78 16.47
C LEU A 137 -5.82 11.90 17.47
N THR A 138 -6.51 11.28 18.44
CA THR A 138 -5.89 10.36 19.40
C THR A 138 -5.38 9.10 18.70
N ILE A 139 -6.19 8.53 17.80
CA ILE A 139 -5.80 7.38 16.97
C ILE A 139 -4.60 7.76 16.08
N TRP A 140 -4.66 8.91 15.42
CA TRP A 140 -3.54 9.40 14.62
C TRP A 140 -2.28 9.59 15.45
N TRP A 141 -2.39 10.21 16.62
CA TRP A 141 -1.26 10.43 17.50
C TRP A 141 -0.64 9.11 17.98
N HIS A 142 -1.48 8.14 18.35
CA HIS A 142 -1.03 6.81 18.72
C HIS A 142 -0.25 6.15 17.57
N ASN A 143 -0.82 6.12 16.37
CA ASN A 143 -0.16 5.55 15.18
C ASN A 143 1.13 6.32 14.82
N HIS A 144 1.10 7.65 14.92
CA HIS A 144 2.26 8.52 14.65
C HIS A 144 3.42 8.26 15.62
N ILE A 145 3.14 7.88 16.87
CA ILE A 145 4.18 7.47 17.81
C ILE A 145 4.80 6.14 17.39
N GLN A 146 4.00 5.18 16.92
CA GLN A 146 4.51 3.88 16.46
C GLN A 146 5.44 4.02 15.25
N HIS A 147 5.19 4.98 14.35
CA HIS A 147 6.11 5.28 13.24
C HIS A 147 7.51 5.73 13.67
N LYS A 148 7.74 6.09 14.94
CA LYS A 148 9.07 6.45 15.43
C LYS A 148 9.98 5.24 15.61
N THR A 149 9.43 4.06 15.87
CA THR A 149 10.23 2.87 16.18
C THR A 149 10.46 1.98 14.97
N VAL A 150 9.61 2.09 13.95
CA VAL A 150 9.70 1.28 12.73
C VAL A 150 10.72 1.89 11.77
N ILE A 151 11.76 1.11 11.44
CA ILE A 151 12.73 1.45 10.41
C ILE A 151 12.33 0.71 9.13
N ALA A 152 12.13 1.46 8.06
CA ALA A 152 11.75 0.90 6.77
C ALA A 152 12.81 -0.05 6.23
N SER A 153 12.41 -1.24 5.77
CA SER A 153 13.32 -2.12 5.04
C SER A 153 13.74 -1.47 3.73
N ARG A 154 15.00 -1.65 3.33
CA ARG A 154 15.53 -1.08 2.07
C ARG A 154 15.99 -2.17 1.13
N PHE A 155 15.65 -2.02 -0.13
CA PHE A 155 16.06 -2.88 -1.24
C PHE A 155 17.09 -2.13 -2.06
N ASN A 156 18.35 -2.59 -2.10
CA ASN A 156 19.42 -1.94 -2.85
C ASN A 156 19.67 -2.67 -4.16
N ARG A 157 19.35 -2.02 -5.29
CA ARG A 157 19.46 -2.62 -6.63
C ARG A 157 20.90 -2.74 -7.12
N GLN A 158 21.78 -1.83 -6.69
CA GLN A 158 23.20 -1.84 -7.06
C GLN A 158 23.96 -2.98 -6.38
N ARG A 159 23.65 -3.24 -5.10
CA ARG A 159 24.22 -4.36 -4.34
C ARG A 159 23.47 -5.68 -4.54
N ARG A 160 22.24 -5.63 -5.05
CA ARG A 160 21.29 -6.76 -5.11
C ARG A 160 21.13 -7.43 -3.73
N GLU A 161 20.87 -6.61 -2.72
CA GLU A 161 20.70 -7.00 -1.33
C GLU A 161 19.50 -6.27 -0.71
N VAL A 162 18.97 -6.82 0.37
CA VAL A 162 17.86 -6.25 1.15
C VAL A 162 18.30 -6.09 2.59
N CYS A 163 18.08 -4.91 3.15
CA CYS A 163 18.37 -4.57 4.52
C CYS A 163 17.09 -4.57 5.35
N PHE A 164 17.02 -5.46 6.33
CA PHE A 164 15.97 -5.51 7.34
C PHE A 164 16.49 -4.98 8.67
N VAL A 165 15.66 -4.20 9.38
CA VAL A 165 15.94 -3.77 10.75
C VAL A 165 14.74 -4.17 11.61
N PRO A 166 14.75 -5.38 12.18
CA PRO A 166 13.63 -5.88 12.98
C PRO A 166 13.39 -4.99 14.21
N GLU A 167 12.13 -4.92 14.67
CA GLU A 167 11.79 -4.16 15.87
C GLU A 167 12.59 -4.66 17.09
N GLY A 168 13.27 -3.75 17.78
CA GLY A 168 14.11 -4.07 18.94
C GLY A 168 15.54 -4.51 18.62
N HIS A 169 15.89 -4.72 17.34
CA HIS A 169 17.26 -4.97 16.91
C HIS A 169 17.92 -3.66 16.44
N THR A 170 19.10 -3.35 16.98
CA THR A 170 19.88 -2.17 16.58
C THR A 170 20.74 -2.43 15.34
N GLU A 171 21.05 -3.70 15.06
CA GLU A 171 21.91 -4.08 13.94
C GLU A 171 21.09 -4.46 12.70
N PRO A 172 21.38 -3.86 11.52
CA PRO A 172 20.73 -4.23 10.27
C PRO A 172 21.18 -5.61 9.80
N ILE A 173 20.24 -6.38 9.27
CA ILE A 173 20.48 -7.68 8.64
C ILE A 173 20.44 -7.51 7.12
N PHE A 174 21.53 -7.86 6.46
CA PHE A 174 21.66 -7.80 5.01
C PHE A 174 21.45 -9.19 4.41
N VAL A 175 20.52 -9.29 3.46
CA VAL A 175 20.12 -10.54 2.82
C VAL A 175 20.30 -10.42 1.31
N PRO A 176 20.98 -11.36 0.64
CA PRO A 176 21.06 -11.36 -0.81
C PRO A 176 19.67 -11.40 -1.43
N TRP A 177 19.42 -10.56 -2.44
CA TRP A 177 18.12 -10.40 -3.09
C TRP A 177 17.53 -11.72 -3.59
N GLU A 178 18.37 -12.62 -4.09
CA GLU A 178 17.94 -13.90 -4.62
C GLU A 178 17.56 -14.94 -3.55
N GLN A 179 17.87 -14.68 -2.27
CA GLN A 179 17.51 -15.51 -1.12
C GLN A 179 16.25 -15.02 -0.41
N VAL A 180 15.82 -13.79 -0.68
CA VAL A 180 14.60 -13.22 -0.09
C VAL A 180 13.39 -13.99 -0.59
N SER A 181 12.53 -14.40 0.34
CA SER A 181 11.26 -15.03 0.03
C SER A 181 10.17 -13.98 -0.08
N ALA A 182 9.27 -14.17 -1.02
CA ALA A 182 8.09 -13.33 -1.20
C ALA A 182 6.89 -14.20 -1.50
N TRP A 183 5.74 -13.84 -0.96
CA TRP A 183 4.53 -14.62 -1.10
C TRP A 183 3.29 -13.72 -1.18
N VAL A 184 2.23 -14.30 -1.71
CA VAL A 184 0.89 -13.72 -1.68
C VAL A 184 -0.04 -14.68 -0.95
N ILE A 185 -0.94 -14.11 -0.15
CA ILE A 185 -1.94 -14.83 0.63
C ILE A 185 -3.28 -14.57 -0.02
N GLU A 186 -4.04 -15.63 -0.27
CA GLU A 186 -5.47 -15.58 -0.61
C GLU A 186 -6.22 -16.32 0.50
N ALA A 187 -7.02 -15.59 1.27
CA ALA A 187 -7.91 -16.14 2.29
C ALA A 187 -9.37 -15.87 1.94
N ARG A 188 -10.26 -16.79 2.32
CA ARG A 188 -11.71 -16.73 2.12
C ARG A 188 -12.41 -17.11 3.43
N GLY A 189 -13.12 -16.15 3.99
CA GLY A 189 -14.03 -16.35 5.12
C GLY A 189 -15.46 -16.51 4.63
N VAL A 190 -16.16 -17.52 5.13
CA VAL A 190 -17.61 -17.68 4.89
C VAL A 190 -18.36 -17.10 6.07
N THR A 191 -19.21 -16.10 5.81
CA THR A 191 -20.06 -15.46 6.81
C THR A 191 -21.53 -15.65 6.44
N GLN A 192 -22.44 -15.36 7.37
CA GLN A 192 -23.89 -15.32 7.08
C GLN A 192 -24.27 -14.32 5.95
N TYR A 193 -23.38 -13.37 5.66
CA TYR A 193 -23.56 -12.34 4.62
C TYR A 193 -22.86 -12.69 3.30
N GLY A 194 -22.27 -13.88 3.19
CA GLY A 194 -21.56 -14.36 2.00
C GLY A 194 -20.08 -14.59 2.21
N VAL A 195 -19.37 -14.82 1.09
CA VAL A 195 -17.93 -15.11 1.06
C VAL A 195 -17.15 -13.79 1.02
N GLN A 196 -16.30 -13.58 2.02
CA GLN A 196 -15.35 -12.48 2.08
C GLN A 196 -13.96 -12.98 1.71
N SER A 197 -13.34 -12.37 0.70
CA SER A 197 -11.96 -12.69 0.32
C SER A 197 -11.00 -11.63 0.84
N GLN A 198 -9.85 -12.06 1.33
CA GLN A 198 -8.78 -11.20 1.83
C GLN A 198 -7.49 -11.58 1.11
N PHE A 199 -6.72 -10.57 0.74
CA PHE A 199 -5.46 -10.75 0.04
C PHE A 199 -4.35 -10.04 0.82
N ALA A 200 -3.15 -10.59 0.81
CA ALA A 200 -1.99 -9.95 1.41
C ALA A 200 -0.73 -10.27 0.59
N MET A 201 0.27 -9.41 0.72
CA MET A 201 1.61 -9.61 0.17
C MET A 201 2.61 -9.60 1.32
N GLY A 202 3.53 -10.56 1.30
CA GLY A 202 4.56 -10.72 2.30
C GLY A 202 5.94 -10.83 1.69
N VAL A 203 6.94 -10.28 2.37
CA VAL A 203 8.36 -10.46 2.07
C VAL A 203 9.09 -10.82 3.35
N GLY A 204 10.04 -11.75 3.29
CA GLY A 204 10.80 -12.15 4.45
C GLY A 204 11.92 -13.12 4.17
N PHE A 205 12.58 -13.55 5.22
CA PHE A 205 13.66 -14.52 5.18
C PHE A 205 13.81 -15.24 6.53
N HIS A 206 14.38 -16.44 6.47
CA HIS A 206 14.79 -17.18 7.65
C HIS A 206 16.22 -16.78 8.04
N HIS A 207 16.41 -16.26 9.26
CA HIS A 207 17.73 -15.88 9.75
C HIS A 207 18.37 -17.06 10.49
N ALA A 208 19.15 -17.88 9.76
CA ALA A 208 19.77 -19.09 10.30
C ALA A 208 20.57 -18.88 11.62
N PRO A 209 21.31 -17.77 11.84
CA PRO A 209 22.02 -17.56 13.09
C PRO A 209 21.12 -17.32 14.31
N SER A 210 19.96 -16.67 14.15
CA SER A 210 19.00 -16.48 15.26
C SER A 210 17.92 -17.56 15.31
N GLY A 211 17.75 -18.33 14.23
CA GLY A 211 16.66 -19.30 14.08
C GLY A 211 15.27 -18.66 14.00
N GLN A 212 15.18 -17.36 13.74
CA GLN A 212 13.93 -16.61 13.66
C GLN A 212 13.57 -16.24 12.22
N ASP A 213 12.27 -16.19 11.94
CA ASP A 213 11.72 -15.72 10.68
C ASP A 213 11.40 -14.22 10.79
N TYR A 214 11.95 -13.43 9.87
CA TYR A 214 11.62 -12.01 9.77
C TYR A 214 10.73 -11.79 8.56
N THR A 215 9.52 -11.27 8.82
CA THR A 215 8.49 -11.09 7.80
C THR A 215 7.92 -9.68 7.85
N LEU A 216 7.59 -9.15 6.67
CA LEU A 216 6.84 -7.92 6.49
C LEU A 216 5.64 -8.25 5.61
N GLU A 217 4.45 -8.13 6.19
CA GLU A 217 3.20 -8.45 5.51
C GLU A 217 2.23 -7.27 5.58
N PHE A 218 1.50 -7.04 4.49
CA PHE A 218 0.43 -6.05 4.46
C PHE A 218 -0.76 -6.54 3.63
N ALA A 219 -1.95 -6.09 4.02
CA ALA A 219 -3.18 -6.43 3.33
C ALA A 219 -3.32 -5.66 2.01
N THR A 220 -3.89 -6.30 1.01
CA THR A 220 -4.16 -5.75 -0.32
C THR A 220 -5.62 -5.98 -0.70
N SER A 221 -6.14 -5.15 -1.59
CA SER A 221 -7.55 -5.23 -2.01
C SER A 221 -7.81 -6.27 -3.09
N GLY A 222 -6.79 -6.96 -3.59
CA GLY A 222 -6.91 -7.98 -4.63
C GLY A 222 -5.62 -8.72 -4.90
N LEU A 223 -5.72 -9.96 -5.40
CA LEU A 223 -4.56 -10.79 -5.73
C LEU A 223 -3.64 -10.12 -6.76
N GLY A 224 -4.21 -9.52 -7.82
CA GLY A 224 -3.43 -8.80 -8.83
C GLY A 224 -2.66 -7.60 -8.25
N MET A 225 -3.21 -6.95 -7.22
CA MET A 225 -2.51 -5.86 -6.52
C MET A 225 -1.39 -6.40 -5.64
N ALA A 226 -1.59 -7.55 -4.98
CA ALA A 226 -0.53 -8.21 -4.22
C ALA A 226 0.66 -8.60 -5.11
N ILE A 227 0.37 -9.16 -6.29
CA ILE A 227 1.40 -9.51 -7.28
C ILE A 227 2.03 -8.24 -7.88
N GLY A 228 1.23 -7.23 -8.22
CA GLY A 228 1.71 -5.94 -8.74
C GLY A 228 2.65 -5.22 -7.78
N ASN A 229 2.36 -5.25 -6.48
CA ASN A 229 3.23 -4.69 -5.44
C ASN A 229 4.58 -5.42 -5.37
N TRP A 230 4.59 -6.75 -5.52
CA TRP A 230 5.82 -7.51 -5.62
C TRP A 230 6.58 -7.20 -6.91
N GLU A 231 5.88 -7.11 -8.05
CA GLU A 231 6.48 -6.70 -9.32
C GLU A 231 7.10 -5.32 -9.24
N ALA A 232 6.51 -4.36 -8.52
CA ALA A 232 7.10 -3.04 -8.31
C ALA A 232 8.50 -3.14 -7.64
N ILE A 233 8.64 -3.98 -6.61
CA ILE A 233 9.93 -4.22 -5.95
C ILE A 233 10.90 -4.95 -6.89
N ARG A 234 10.44 -6.02 -7.56
CA ARG A 234 11.28 -6.82 -8.46
C ARG A 234 11.79 -5.98 -9.65
N ALA A 235 10.89 -5.27 -10.32
CA ALA A 235 11.19 -4.44 -11.48
C ALA A 235 12.14 -3.30 -11.09
N TYR A 236 11.99 -2.71 -9.90
CA TYR A 236 12.99 -1.78 -9.35
C TYR A 236 14.38 -2.43 -9.19
N MET A 237 14.45 -3.64 -8.62
CA MET A 237 15.70 -4.39 -8.43
C MET A 237 16.36 -4.82 -9.74
N ASP A 238 15.60 -4.90 -10.83
CA ASP A 238 16.08 -5.22 -12.17
C ASP A 238 16.27 -3.97 -13.05
N HIS A 239 16.20 -2.76 -12.49
CA HIS A 239 16.36 -1.49 -13.20
C HIS A 239 15.32 -1.23 -14.32
N GLU A 240 14.11 -1.80 -14.18
CA GLU A 240 12.98 -1.54 -15.07
C GLU A 240 12.19 -0.28 -14.64
N ILE A 241 12.28 0.09 -13.36
CA ILE A 241 11.56 1.22 -12.75
C ILE A 241 12.55 2.18 -12.11
N HIS A 242 12.30 3.47 -12.30
CA HIS A 242 13.21 4.53 -11.85
C HIS A 242 12.56 5.56 -10.93
N SER A 243 11.22 5.66 -10.91
CA SER A 243 10.53 6.63 -10.07
C SER A 243 9.35 6.03 -9.32
N LEU A 244 9.00 6.66 -8.19
CA LEU A 244 7.79 6.30 -7.43
C LEU A 244 6.51 6.59 -8.24
N LYS A 245 6.56 7.56 -9.14
CA LYS A 245 5.43 7.93 -10.00
C LYS A 245 5.05 6.77 -10.92
N ASP A 246 6.03 6.05 -11.45
CA ASP A 246 5.83 4.90 -12.35
C ASP A 246 4.96 3.79 -11.73
N ILE A 247 4.94 3.69 -10.39
CA ILE A 247 4.24 2.64 -9.64
C ILE A 247 2.99 3.12 -8.88
N GLN A 248 2.92 4.40 -8.51
CA GLN A 248 1.87 4.93 -7.63
C GLN A 248 0.92 5.93 -8.30
N ASP A 249 1.16 6.38 -9.53
CA ASP A 249 0.31 7.36 -10.21
C ASP A 249 -0.49 6.77 -11.39
N PRO A 250 -1.50 5.92 -11.14
CA PRO A 250 -2.28 5.27 -12.21
C PRO A 250 -3.10 6.24 -13.07
N PHE A 251 -3.31 7.47 -12.57
CA PHE A 251 -4.15 8.44 -13.22
C PHE A 251 -3.34 9.60 -13.80
N ASP A 252 -2.00 9.60 -13.76
CA ASP A 252 -1.15 10.73 -14.16
C ASP A 252 -1.53 12.05 -13.45
N LEU A 253 -1.97 11.96 -12.18
CA LEU A 253 -2.37 13.11 -11.36
C LEU A 253 -1.18 13.97 -10.94
N GLN A 254 0.03 13.45 -11.00
CA GLN A 254 1.26 14.19 -10.78
C GLN A 254 1.78 14.71 -12.12
N GLY A 255 2.18 15.98 -12.14
CA GLY A 255 2.92 16.58 -13.25
C GLY A 255 4.36 16.05 -13.33
N PRO A 256 5.14 16.48 -14.34
CA PRO A 256 6.55 16.11 -14.46
C PRO A 256 7.42 16.66 -13.32
N ASP A 257 7.11 17.86 -12.82
CA ASP A 257 7.89 18.58 -11.81
C ASP A 257 7.32 18.44 -10.38
N ASP A 258 6.29 17.62 -10.21
CA ASP A 258 5.63 17.47 -8.92
C ASP A 258 6.41 16.57 -7.96
N PRO A 259 6.33 16.83 -6.64
CA PRO A 259 6.89 15.93 -5.65
C PRO A 259 6.30 14.51 -5.77
N PRO A 260 7.09 13.45 -5.51
CA PRO A 260 6.63 12.06 -5.58
C PRO A 260 5.85 11.70 -4.30
N HIS A 261 4.77 12.42 -4.01
CA HIS A 261 3.85 12.14 -2.90
C HIS A 261 2.58 12.97 -3.07
N GLU A 262 1.48 12.57 -2.45
CA GLU A 262 0.28 13.42 -2.46
C GLU A 262 0.47 14.71 -1.66
N GLY A 263 -0.19 15.79 -2.07
CA GLY A 263 -0.02 17.12 -1.46
C GLY A 263 -0.84 18.20 -2.14
N LEU A 264 -0.50 19.47 -1.92
CA LEU A 264 -1.29 20.59 -2.45
C LEU A 264 -1.33 20.61 -3.98
N HIS A 265 -0.24 20.20 -4.64
CA HIS A 265 -0.17 20.08 -6.09
C HIS A 265 -1.23 19.10 -6.64
N THR A 266 -1.46 17.95 -5.98
CA THR A 266 -2.47 16.98 -6.44
C THR A 266 -3.88 17.57 -6.44
N PHE A 267 -4.20 18.45 -5.49
CA PHE A 267 -5.49 19.17 -5.49
C PHE A 267 -5.63 20.07 -6.72
N TYR A 268 -4.61 20.86 -7.03
CA TYR A 268 -4.65 21.78 -8.17
C TYR A 268 -4.68 21.04 -9.50
N ASN A 269 -3.90 19.96 -9.63
CA ASN A 269 -3.91 19.09 -10.82
C ASN A 269 -5.26 18.39 -11.00
N ALA A 270 -5.84 17.87 -9.91
CA ALA A 270 -7.17 17.27 -9.95
C ALA A 270 -8.24 18.29 -10.36
N ARG A 271 -8.14 19.54 -9.88
CA ARG A 271 -9.03 20.63 -10.25
C ARG A 271 -8.88 21.03 -11.72
N GLU A 272 -7.66 21.15 -12.21
CA GLU A 272 -7.37 21.48 -13.60
C GLU A 272 -7.88 20.39 -14.54
N ARG A 273 -7.60 19.13 -14.19
CA ARG A 273 -8.13 17.97 -14.92
C ARG A 273 -9.65 17.98 -14.94
N MET A 274 -10.32 18.16 -13.81
CA MET A 274 -11.78 18.22 -13.76
C MET A 274 -12.31 19.32 -14.70
N ARG A 275 -11.68 20.50 -14.72
CA ARG A 275 -12.05 21.60 -15.63
C ARG A 275 -11.79 21.25 -17.09
N ARG A 276 -10.67 20.58 -17.39
CA ARG A 276 -10.32 20.11 -18.73
C ARG A 276 -11.38 19.14 -19.25
N ARG A 277 -11.68 18.10 -18.47
CA ARG A 277 -12.71 17.10 -18.78
C ARG A 277 -14.09 17.72 -19.02
N TYR A 278 -14.42 18.79 -18.28
CA TYR A 278 -15.65 19.55 -18.51
C TYR A 278 -15.63 20.32 -19.83
N ARG A 279 -14.52 20.98 -20.17
CA ARG A 279 -14.35 21.68 -21.47
C ARG A 279 -14.39 20.71 -22.66
N GLU A 280 -13.85 19.50 -22.49
CA GLU A 280 -13.82 18.43 -23.49
C GLU A 280 -15.15 17.69 -23.61
N GLY A 281 -16.12 17.97 -22.73
CA GLY A 281 -17.42 17.31 -22.72
C GLY A 281 -17.41 15.88 -22.17
N GLU A 282 -16.30 15.42 -21.58
CA GLU A 282 -16.20 14.10 -20.94
C GLU A 282 -17.06 13.99 -19.67
N VAL A 283 -17.31 15.11 -18.99
CA VAL A 283 -18.09 15.16 -17.76
C VAL A 283 -19.14 16.27 -17.79
N GLY A 284 -20.30 16.00 -17.22
CA GLY A 284 -21.39 16.98 -17.12
C GLY A 284 -21.25 17.95 -15.96
N LYS A 285 -22.09 19.00 -15.95
CA LYS A 285 -22.15 20.03 -14.88
C LYS A 285 -22.35 19.46 -13.47
N TRP A 286 -23.06 18.34 -13.34
CA TRP A 286 -23.31 17.68 -12.05
C TRP A 286 -22.06 17.04 -11.44
N TYR A 287 -21.15 16.54 -12.29
CA TYR A 287 -19.85 16.05 -11.85
C TYR A 287 -19.00 17.19 -11.27
N VAL A 288 -18.98 18.34 -11.97
CA VAL A 288 -18.28 19.54 -11.50
C VAL A 288 -18.85 20.00 -10.16
N LEU A 289 -20.17 20.12 -10.04
CA LEU A 289 -20.82 20.47 -8.77
C LEU A 289 -20.46 19.50 -7.65
N GLY A 290 -20.53 18.19 -7.91
CA GLY A 290 -20.17 17.15 -6.96
C GLY A 290 -18.71 17.23 -6.51
N TRP A 291 -17.79 17.54 -7.43
CA TRP A 291 -16.37 17.74 -7.12
C TRP A 291 -16.16 18.90 -6.13
N TYR A 292 -16.82 20.04 -6.35
CA TYR A 292 -16.76 21.19 -5.44
C TYR A 292 -17.41 20.89 -4.09
N LEU A 293 -18.58 20.23 -4.09
CA LEU A 293 -19.29 19.86 -2.87
C LEU A 293 -18.48 18.89 -2.01
N TYR A 294 -17.89 17.87 -2.63
CA TYR A 294 -17.01 16.92 -1.95
C TYR A 294 -15.86 17.64 -1.23
N HIS A 295 -15.13 18.51 -1.94
CA HIS A 295 -14.03 19.22 -1.33
C HIS A 295 -14.48 20.21 -0.26
N LEU A 296 -15.65 20.85 -0.41
CA LEU A 296 -16.22 21.68 0.65
C LEU A 296 -16.48 20.86 1.93
N CYS A 297 -17.08 19.69 1.79
CA CYS A 297 -17.32 18.74 2.88
C CYS A 297 -16.03 18.22 3.53
N THR A 298 -14.90 18.24 2.82
CA THR A 298 -13.59 17.83 3.35
C THR A 298 -12.69 19.00 3.75
N LEU A 299 -13.21 20.18 4.05
CA LEU A 299 -12.41 21.38 4.41
C LEU A 299 -11.44 21.86 3.32
N TRP A 300 -11.83 21.68 2.07
CA TRP A 300 -11.16 22.22 0.89
C TRP A 300 -9.69 21.76 0.77
N THR A 301 -8.74 22.70 0.76
CA THR A 301 -7.30 22.44 0.65
C THR A 301 -6.62 22.12 1.98
N LEU A 302 -7.31 22.26 3.12
CA LEU A 302 -6.71 22.07 4.44
C LEU A 302 -6.10 20.67 4.64
N PRO A 303 -6.78 19.56 4.25
CA PRO A 303 -6.19 18.22 4.36
C PRO A 303 -4.87 18.07 3.59
N PHE A 304 -4.77 18.71 2.42
CA PHE A 304 -3.59 18.61 1.57
C PHE A 304 -2.37 19.30 2.21
N HIS A 305 -2.57 20.47 2.84
CA HIS A 305 -1.51 21.13 3.60
C HIS A 305 -1.05 20.31 4.81
N LEU A 306 -2.00 19.68 5.51
CA LEU A 306 -1.67 18.82 6.66
C LEU A 306 -0.96 17.55 6.24
N THR A 307 -1.30 16.99 5.08
CA THR A 307 -0.56 15.88 4.49
C THR A 307 0.88 16.26 4.18
N GLU A 308 1.14 17.40 3.53
CA GLU A 308 2.52 17.84 3.28
C GLU A 308 3.32 18.06 4.57
N TRP A 309 2.67 18.62 5.59
CA TRP A 309 3.27 18.78 6.91
C TRP A 309 3.61 17.43 7.57
N ASP A 310 2.68 16.46 7.51
CA ASP A 310 2.85 15.12 8.10
C ASP A 310 3.93 14.33 7.35
N ILE A 311 3.93 14.36 6.01
CA ILE A 311 4.98 13.79 5.14
C ILE A 311 6.35 14.35 5.54
N GLY A 312 6.46 15.67 5.68
CA GLY A 312 7.70 16.30 6.11
C GLY A 312 8.18 15.81 7.49
N ARG A 313 7.26 15.53 8.42
CA ARG A 313 7.59 14.95 9.72
C ARG A 313 8.02 13.50 9.61
N VAL A 314 7.27 12.67 8.89
CA VAL A 314 7.55 11.25 8.69
C VAL A 314 8.91 11.07 8.03
N LYS A 315 9.22 11.81 6.95
CA LYS A 315 10.53 11.79 6.29
C LYS A 315 11.68 12.13 7.26
N ARG A 316 11.53 13.16 8.10
CA ARG A 316 12.54 13.51 9.11
C ARG A 316 12.72 12.42 10.18
N MET A 317 11.64 11.75 10.59
CA MET A 317 11.72 10.65 11.56
C MET A 317 12.45 9.45 10.95
N HIS A 318 12.07 9.05 9.73
CA HIS A 318 12.72 7.96 9.01
C HIS A 318 14.21 8.22 8.80
N GLN A 319 14.63 9.45 8.49
CA GLN A 319 16.04 9.78 8.31
C GLN A 319 16.86 9.75 9.61
N ARG A 320 16.27 10.17 10.74
CA ARG A 320 16.99 10.26 12.02
C ARG A 320 17.25 8.90 12.66
N ASN A 321 16.35 7.95 12.46
CA ASN A 321 16.38 6.67 13.18
C ASN A 321 17.10 5.55 12.40
N VAL A 322 17.67 5.83 11.23
CA VAL A 322 18.41 4.85 10.42
C VAL A 322 19.78 4.53 11.05
N PRO A 323 20.10 3.24 11.32
CA PRO A 323 21.41 2.82 11.80
C PRO A 323 22.53 3.21 10.85
N GLU A 324 23.72 3.51 11.39
CA GLU A 324 24.87 3.97 10.59
C GLU A 324 25.28 2.96 9.52
N ALA A 325 25.27 1.66 9.86
CA ALA A 325 25.57 0.59 8.91
C ALA A 325 24.60 0.56 7.72
N MET A 326 23.30 0.77 7.97
CA MET A 326 22.29 0.86 6.91
C MET A 326 22.47 2.13 6.06
N ARG A 327 22.86 3.25 6.68
CA ARG A 327 23.16 4.50 5.97
C ARG A 327 24.33 4.33 5.03
N ALA A 328 25.46 3.84 5.52
CA ALA A 328 26.66 3.58 4.71
C ALA A 328 26.40 2.56 3.59
N TRP A 329 25.61 1.52 3.86
CA TRP A 329 25.21 0.54 2.84
C TRP A 329 24.29 1.14 1.75
N SER A 330 23.53 2.19 2.08
CA SER A 330 22.61 2.88 1.16
C SER A 330 23.30 3.92 0.26
N GLU A 331 24.59 4.19 0.46
CA GLU A 331 25.36 5.09 -0.43
C GLU A 331 25.58 4.44 -1.80
N PRO A 332 25.62 5.25 -2.88
CA PRO A 332 25.77 4.76 -4.24
C PRO A 332 27.14 4.12 -4.46
N LEU A 333 27.15 3.03 -5.23
CA LEU A 333 28.34 2.35 -5.69
C LEU A 333 28.69 2.75 -7.13
N PRO A 334 29.98 2.77 -7.49
CA PRO A 334 30.40 2.88 -8.88
C PRO A 334 29.77 1.76 -9.74
N PRO A 335 29.36 2.04 -11.00
CA PRO A 335 28.73 1.05 -11.88
C PRO A 335 29.51 -0.25 -12.06
N GLU A 336 30.84 -0.20 -11.95
CA GLU A 336 31.73 -1.36 -12.06
C GLU A 336 31.58 -2.33 -10.89
N GLN A 337 31.09 -1.84 -9.74
CA GLN A 337 30.89 -2.62 -8.52
C GLN A 337 29.45 -3.14 -8.37
N TRP A 338 28.58 -2.89 -9.35
CA TRP A 338 27.20 -3.32 -9.29
C TRP A 338 27.12 -4.86 -9.39
N ALA A 339 26.40 -5.45 -8.44
CA ALA A 339 26.15 -6.87 -8.41
C ALA A 339 25.26 -7.29 -9.59
N LYS A 340 25.63 -8.38 -10.25
CA LYS A 340 24.89 -8.92 -11.40
C LYS A 340 23.95 -10.05 -10.96
N PRO A 341 22.82 -10.25 -11.66
CA PRO A 341 21.97 -11.42 -11.46
C PRO A 341 22.77 -12.72 -11.59
N SER A 342 22.44 -13.73 -10.80
CA SER A 342 23.07 -15.05 -10.91
C SER A 342 22.73 -15.73 -12.24
N ALA A 343 23.61 -16.62 -12.70
CA ALA A 343 23.38 -17.42 -13.89
C ALA A 343 22.13 -18.33 -13.75
N ASP A 344 21.83 -18.77 -12.53
CA ASP A 344 20.65 -19.58 -12.22
C ASP A 344 19.37 -18.76 -12.37
N LEU A 345 19.35 -17.52 -11.90
CA LEU A 345 18.22 -16.61 -12.06
C LEU A 345 17.97 -16.30 -13.54
N LEU A 346 19.02 -15.96 -14.29
CA LEU A 346 18.92 -15.67 -15.72
C LEU A 346 18.39 -16.87 -16.51
N ARG A 347 18.89 -18.08 -16.22
CA ARG A 347 18.40 -19.32 -16.84
C ARG A 347 16.91 -19.54 -16.56
N GLN A 348 16.47 -19.35 -15.31
CA GLN A 348 15.07 -19.53 -14.96
C GLN A 348 14.16 -18.49 -15.60
N ARG A 349 14.62 -17.23 -15.74
CA ARG A 349 13.89 -16.19 -16.48
C ARG A 349 13.67 -16.57 -17.94
N GLU A 350 14.71 -17.07 -18.60
CA GLU A 350 14.63 -17.51 -19.99
C GLU A 350 13.66 -18.70 -20.15
N LEU A 351 13.74 -19.69 -19.26
CA LEU A 351 12.81 -20.82 -19.25
C LEU A 351 11.36 -20.36 -19.04
N LEU A 352 11.13 -19.45 -18.10
CA LEU A 352 9.80 -18.89 -17.83
C LEU A 352 9.26 -18.13 -19.04
N ALA A 353 10.09 -17.30 -19.68
CA ALA A 353 9.70 -16.55 -20.87
C ALA A 353 9.28 -17.49 -22.02
N ASN A 354 10.04 -18.55 -22.25
CA ASN A 354 9.71 -19.58 -23.25
C ASN A 354 8.40 -20.32 -22.92
N LEU A 355 8.18 -20.68 -21.66
CA LEU A 355 6.93 -21.34 -21.23
C LEU A 355 5.72 -20.42 -21.38
N ARG A 356 5.85 -19.13 -21.03
CA ARG A 356 4.78 -18.14 -21.21
C ARG A 356 4.38 -17.96 -22.67
N GLN A 357 5.34 -18.01 -23.59
CA GLN A 357 5.04 -17.95 -25.03
C GLN A 357 4.25 -19.18 -25.50
N ARG A 358 4.55 -20.37 -24.97
CA ARG A 358 3.84 -21.62 -25.32
C ARG A 358 2.49 -21.74 -24.63
N HIS A 359 2.36 -21.21 -23.42
CA HIS A 359 1.19 -21.33 -22.56
C HIS A 359 0.73 -19.94 -22.06
N PRO A 360 0.22 -19.08 -22.96
CA PRO A 360 -0.13 -17.69 -22.61
C PRO A 360 -1.27 -17.57 -21.60
N GLN A 361 -2.12 -18.60 -21.47
CA GLN A 361 -3.24 -18.66 -20.52
C GLN A 361 -2.90 -19.44 -19.24
N GLY A 362 -1.66 -19.91 -19.11
CA GLY A 362 -1.22 -20.66 -17.94
C GLY A 362 -1.14 -19.78 -16.70
N SER A 363 -1.53 -20.33 -15.55
CA SER A 363 -1.32 -19.66 -14.25
C SER A 363 0.17 -19.42 -14.05
N ILE A 364 0.54 -18.19 -13.68
CA ILE A 364 1.95 -17.82 -13.49
C ILE A 364 2.64 -18.70 -12.42
N PHE A 365 1.92 -19.06 -11.37
CA PHE A 365 2.43 -19.93 -10.31
C PHE A 365 2.74 -21.35 -10.84
N ASP A 366 1.88 -21.89 -11.71
CA ASP A 366 2.09 -23.21 -12.30
C ASP A 366 3.30 -23.22 -13.24
N LEU A 367 3.46 -22.15 -14.03
CA LEU A 367 4.61 -21.97 -14.92
C LEU A 367 5.91 -21.82 -14.13
N MET A 368 5.92 -21.03 -13.05
CA MET A 368 7.09 -20.89 -12.17
C MET A 368 7.45 -22.23 -11.49
N ALA A 369 6.46 -22.97 -11.02
CA ALA A 369 6.66 -24.29 -10.45
C ALA A 369 7.24 -25.28 -11.48
N GLU A 370 6.83 -25.18 -12.74
CA GLU A 370 7.39 -25.99 -13.84
C GLU A 370 8.86 -25.67 -14.11
N VAL A 371 9.23 -24.39 -14.16
CA VAL A 371 10.63 -23.94 -14.25
C VAL A 371 11.46 -24.51 -13.09
N GLY A 372 10.93 -24.46 -11.87
CA GLY A 372 11.56 -25.03 -10.68
C GLY A 372 11.79 -26.54 -10.80
N ARG A 373 10.87 -27.28 -11.41
CA ARG A 373 11.02 -28.72 -11.69
C ARG A 373 12.07 -28.99 -12.77
N MET A 374 12.03 -28.28 -13.89
CA MET A 374 12.99 -28.44 -14.99
C MET A 374 14.43 -28.22 -14.52
N THR A 375 14.69 -27.14 -13.79
CA THR A 375 16.03 -26.84 -13.27
C THR A 375 16.52 -27.83 -12.22
N ALA A 376 15.62 -28.44 -11.44
CA ALA A 376 15.99 -29.49 -10.51
C ALA A 376 16.39 -30.78 -11.24
N THR A 377 15.68 -31.15 -12.31
CA THR A 377 16.02 -32.32 -13.14
C THR A 377 17.35 -32.14 -13.86
N ASP A 378 17.62 -30.96 -14.41
CA ASP A 378 18.90 -30.67 -15.08
C ASP A 378 20.09 -30.74 -14.11
N ARG A 379 19.93 -30.21 -12.89
CA ARG A 379 20.97 -30.33 -11.85
C ARG A 379 21.23 -31.79 -11.46
N LYS A 380 20.18 -32.60 -11.32
CA LYS A 380 20.32 -34.05 -11.04
C LYS A 380 21.07 -34.76 -12.18
N ARG A 381 20.72 -34.48 -13.43
CA ARG A 381 21.39 -35.05 -14.61
C ARG A 381 22.86 -34.65 -14.70
N ALA A 382 23.18 -33.37 -14.51
CA ALA A 382 24.56 -32.88 -14.48
C ALA A 382 25.38 -33.53 -13.36
N SER A 383 24.80 -33.68 -12.17
CA SER A 383 25.48 -34.34 -11.04
C SER A 383 25.70 -35.85 -11.25
N ALA A 384 24.84 -36.50 -12.03
CA ALA A 384 24.96 -37.91 -12.39
C ALA A 384 25.95 -38.15 -13.53
N ALA A 385 26.16 -37.15 -14.41
CA ALA A 385 27.15 -37.22 -15.49
C ALA A 385 28.59 -36.91 -15.04
N ASN A 386 28.75 -36.23 -13.91
CA ASN A 386 30.05 -35.91 -13.29
C ASN A 386 30.49 -36.94 -12.21
N ARG A 387 29.72 -38.01 -12.01
CA ARG A 387 30.09 -39.19 -11.23
C ARG A 387 30.39 -40.32 -12.19
#